data_AF-A0A135USW4-F1
#
_entry.id   AF-A0A135USW4-F1
#
_cell.length_a   1.000
_cell.length_b   1.000
_cell.length_c   1.000
_cell.angle_alpha   90.00
_cell.angle_beta   90.00
_cell.angle_gamma   90.00
#
_symmetry.space_group_name_H-M   'P 1'
#
loop_
_entity.id
_entity.type
_entity.pdbx_description
1 polymer ?
#
loop_
_entity_poly.entity_id
_entity_poly.type
_entity_poly.pdbx_seq_one_letter_code
_entity_poly.pdbx_strand_id
1 'polypeptide(L)'
;MVANLFYAGDLYGSFLLHILSVYHLPSGAIQLPVAGHVSLESMERQIVEFEATVVLATVTTMSQLSERILSSGKSHPYVRLLLFSGEAFYEDQAGLLKAAFPNANIRSVVYGSMDCGIIGLPPKQEHYTNDPRLHQVNDPNIIVEIITEDGEVTTTPGEAGSLVVTNLERQLMPIVRYPSGDRAAWVDPALSLFRVLDRDRTAIRLGPVSVDFVDLRRIVSTVLRDRPVGRLQAIITRKDRKDLLTLNVAFTPATDEESSQLHAELREELGVVRPMFREHVEKDLINPLRIKFVTMQELAVNPRSGKIVEVQDLRSTTV
;
A
#
# COMPACT_ATOMS: atom_id res chain seq x y z
N MET A 1 -20.10 14.30 -10.87
CA MET A 1 -19.45 13.20 -11.62
C MET A 1 -18.33 12.58 -10.79
N VAL A 2 -18.05 11.29 -10.98
CA VAL A 2 -17.02 10.52 -10.24
C VAL A 2 -15.94 10.04 -11.20
N ALA A 3 -14.75 10.65 -11.14
CA ALA A 3 -13.60 10.25 -11.94
C ALA A 3 -12.91 9.04 -11.32
N ASN A 4 -12.85 7.92 -12.04
CA ASN A 4 -12.15 6.72 -11.61
C ASN A 4 -10.78 6.63 -12.29
N LEU A 5 -9.71 6.87 -11.54
CA LEU A 5 -8.32 6.85 -11.98
C LEU A 5 -7.57 5.57 -11.54
N PHE A 6 -8.27 4.54 -11.04
CA PHE A 6 -7.62 3.28 -10.71
C PHE A 6 -7.06 2.56 -11.95
N TYR A 7 -6.00 1.78 -11.78
CA TYR A 7 -5.43 0.95 -12.84
C TYR A 7 -6.40 -0.17 -13.25
N ALA A 8 -6.43 -0.46 -14.56
CA ALA A 8 -7.25 -1.51 -15.15
C ALA A 8 -6.34 -2.56 -15.79
N GLY A 9 -6.66 -3.84 -15.60
CA GLY A 9 -5.91 -4.96 -16.17
C GLY A 9 -5.06 -5.71 -15.15
N ASP A 10 -4.24 -6.65 -15.62
CA ASP A 10 -3.26 -7.43 -14.84
C ASP A 10 -3.78 -8.05 -13.55
N LEU A 11 -5.03 -8.55 -13.60
CA LEU A 11 -5.75 -9.12 -12.44
C LEU A 11 -5.96 -8.12 -11.29
N TYR A 12 -5.70 -6.83 -11.50
CA TYR A 12 -5.97 -5.78 -10.54
C TYR A 12 -7.42 -5.30 -10.69
N GLY A 13 -8.29 -5.79 -9.81
CA GLY A 13 -9.74 -5.61 -9.92
C GLY A 13 -10.28 -4.22 -9.55
N SER A 14 -9.45 -3.30 -9.07
CA SER A 14 -9.89 -2.03 -8.46
C SER A 14 -10.69 -1.14 -9.41
N PHE A 15 -10.26 -1.02 -10.68
CA PHE A 15 -10.97 -0.20 -11.65
C PHE A 15 -12.41 -0.70 -11.83
N LEU A 16 -12.58 -1.98 -12.20
CA LEU A 16 -13.90 -2.60 -12.39
C LEU A 16 -14.75 -2.59 -11.10
N LEU A 17 -14.14 -2.90 -9.95
CA LEU A 17 -14.82 -2.84 -8.66
C LEU A 17 -15.48 -1.47 -8.45
N HIS A 18 -14.74 -0.39 -8.70
CA HIS A 18 -15.24 0.95 -8.48
C HIS A 18 -16.19 1.44 -9.58
N ILE A 19 -16.04 0.98 -10.84
CA ILE A 19 -17.10 1.16 -11.86
C ILE A 19 -18.42 0.59 -11.34
N LEU A 20 -18.40 -0.68 -10.92
CA LEU A 20 -19.61 -1.39 -10.49
C LEU A 20 -20.17 -0.81 -9.19
N SER A 21 -19.32 -0.36 -8.27
CA SER A 21 -19.74 0.28 -7.02
C SER A 21 -20.50 1.58 -7.26
N VAL A 22 -20.03 2.40 -8.21
CA VAL A 22 -20.71 3.64 -8.59
C VAL A 22 -22.01 3.34 -9.35
N TYR A 23 -22.00 2.34 -10.24
CA TYR A 23 -23.18 1.92 -11.00
C TYR A 23 -24.32 1.42 -10.09
N HIS A 24 -24.00 0.67 -9.04
CA HIS A 24 -24.97 0.14 -8.08
C HIS A 24 -25.25 1.08 -6.90
N LEU A 25 -24.74 2.31 -6.93
CA LEU A 25 -24.98 3.28 -5.86
C LEU A 25 -26.47 3.66 -5.84
N PRO A 26 -27.21 3.46 -4.73
CA PRO A 26 -28.67 3.69 -4.70
C PRO A 26 -29.07 5.13 -5.03
N SER A 27 -28.26 6.12 -4.65
CA SER A 27 -28.49 7.54 -4.97
C SER A 27 -28.15 7.90 -6.42
N GLY A 28 -27.54 6.98 -7.17
CA GLY A 28 -26.97 7.21 -8.48
C GLY A 28 -25.72 8.09 -8.45
N ALA A 29 -24.87 7.93 -9.47
CA ALA A 29 -23.78 8.85 -9.81
C ALA A 29 -23.31 8.61 -11.25
N ILE A 30 -22.90 9.67 -11.92
CA ILE A 30 -22.28 9.55 -13.25
C ILE A 30 -20.82 9.16 -13.06
N GLN A 31 -20.45 8.03 -13.64
CA GLN A 31 -19.11 7.45 -13.60
C GLN A 31 -18.30 7.92 -14.82
N LEU A 32 -17.08 8.41 -14.57
CA LEU A 32 -16.11 8.80 -15.60
C LEU A 32 -14.91 7.83 -15.57
N PRO A 33 -14.80 6.89 -16.52
CA PRO A 33 -13.80 5.82 -16.51
C PRO A 33 -12.47 6.29 -17.12
N VAL A 34 -11.73 7.12 -16.37
CA VAL A 34 -10.46 7.71 -16.83
C VAL A 34 -9.34 6.66 -16.92
N ALA A 35 -9.23 5.78 -15.92
CA ALA A 35 -8.19 4.77 -15.73
C ALA A 35 -6.80 5.31 -15.34
N GLY A 36 -6.03 4.48 -14.62
CA GLY A 36 -4.73 4.85 -14.02
C GLY A 36 -3.53 4.88 -14.97
N HIS A 37 -3.68 4.35 -16.19
CA HIS A 37 -2.59 4.25 -17.17
C HIS A 37 -2.49 5.47 -18.10
N VAL A 38 -3.46 6.39 -18.05
CA VAL A 38 -3.44 7.62 -18.87
C VAL A 38 -2.47 8.64 -18.25
N SER A 39 -2.00 9.61 -19.05
CA SER A 39 -1.12 10.65 -18.53
C SER A 39 -1.82 11.53 -17.48
N LEU A 40 -1.05 12.05 -16.52
CA LEU A 40 -1.55 12.98 -15.49
C LEU A 40 -2.23 14.21 -16.11
N GLU A 41 -1.74 14.68 -17.26
CA GLU A 41 -2.37 15.75 -18.04
C GLU A 41 -3.76 15.37 -18.54
N SER A 42 -3.89 14.17 -19.09
CA SER A 42 -5.19 13.69 -19.57
C SER A 42 -6.15 13.46 -18.40
N MET A 43 -5.67 12.94 -17.27
CA MET A 43 -6.46 12.79 -16.05
C MET A 43 -7.00 14.14 -15.58
N GLU A 44 -6.13 15.13 -15.43
CA GLU A 44 -6.50 16.50 -15.02
C GLU A 44 -7.48 17.12 -16.02
N ARG A 45 -7.20 17.03 -17.32
CA ARG A 45 -8.07 17.58 -18.38
C ARG A 45 -9.48 16.99 -18.29
N GLN A 46 -9.60 15.68 -18.13
CA GLN A 46 -10.91 15.02 -18.02
C GLN A 46 -11.62 15.39 -16.71
N ILE A 47 -10.90 15.54 -15.59
CA ILE A 47 -11.49 16.02 -14.34
C ILE A 47 -12.08 17.43 -14.51
N VAL A 48 -11.40 18.31 -15.24
CA VAL A 48 -11.85 19.69 -15.52
C VAL A 48 -13.00 19.71 -16.51
N GLU A 49 -12.81 19.11 -17.69
CA GLU A 49 -13.76 19.13 -18.81
C GLU A 49 -15.12 18.53 -18.43
N PHE A 50 -15.11 17.48 -17.62
CA PHE A 50 -16.30 16.81 -17.14
C PHE A 50 -16.72 17.23 -15.73
N GLU A 51 -16.14 18.31 -15.18
CA GLU A 51 -16.50 18.87 -13.88
C GLU A 51 -16.60 17.79 -12.78
N ALA A 52 -15.62 16.89 -12.73
CA ALA A 52 -15.64 15.79 -11.78
C ALA A 52 -15.50 16.36 -10.36
N THR A 53 -16.47 16.06 -9.50
CA THR A 53 -16.53 16.54 -8.10
C THR A 53 -15.96 15.51 -7.11
N VAL A 54 -15.75 14.28 -7.56
CA VAL A 54 -15.23 13.16 -6.76
C VAL A 54 -14.16 12.44 -7.58
N VAL A 55 -13.05 12.07 -6.94
CA VAL A 55 -11.95 11.32 -7.58
C VAL A 55 -11.71 10.02 -6.80
N LEU A 56 -11.69 8.89 -7.51
CA LEU A 56 -11.28 7.58 -7.02
C LEU A 56 -9.89 7.26 -7.57
N ALA A 57 -8.90 6.97 -6.73
CA ALA A 57 -7.56 6.62 -7.21
C ALA A 57 -6.72 5.96 -6.11
N THR A 58 -5.55 5.43 -6.46
CA THR A 58 -4.53 5.13 -5.44
C THR A 58 -3.97 6.43 -4.86
N VAL A 59 -3.41 6.39 -3.66
CA VAL A 59 -2.81 7.55 -3.01
C VAL A 59 -1.62 8.09 -3.82
N THR A 60 -0.85 7.18 -4.42
CA THR A 60 0.26 7.48 -5.30
C THR A 60 -0.20 8.29 -6.52
N THR A 61 -1.24 7.83 -7.24
CA THR A 61 -1.79 8.56 -8.39
C THR A 61 -2.35 9.93 -7.97
N MET A 62 -3.04 10.01 -6.83
CA MET A 62 -3.52 11.31 -6.31
C MET A 62 -2.38 12.27 -6.00
N SER A 63 -1.28 11.77 -5.43
CA SER A 63 -0.12 12.57 -5.07
C SER A 63 0.55 13.15 -6.32
N GLN A 64 0.80 12.32 -7.34
CA GLN A 64 1.36 12.78 -8.61
C GLN A 64 0.49 13.80 -9.33
N LEU A 65 -0.82 13.53 -9.39
CA LEU A 65 -1.78 14.47 -9.97
C LEU A 65 -1.74 15.81 -9.22
N SER A 66 -1.70 15.76 -7.88
CA SER A 66 -1.61 16.95 -7.03
C SER A 66 -0.32 17.75 -7.28
N GLU A 67 0.84 17.09 -7.38
CA GLU A 67 2.11 17.76 -7.68
C GLU A 67 2.06 18.47 -9.04
N ARG A 68 1.49 17.82 -10.07
CA ARG A 68 1.33 18.42 -11.39
C ARG A 68 0.40 19.64 -11.38
N ILE A 69 -0.75 19.52 -10.71
CA ILE A 69 -1.72 20.62 -10.59
C ILE A 69 -1.04 21.84 -9.96
N LEU A 70 -0.31 21.61 -8.86
CA LEU A 70 0.39 22.66 -8.12
C LEU A 70 1.57 23.25 -8.88
N SER A 71 2.36 22.43 -9.58
CA SER A 71 3.49 22.91 -10.40
C SER A 71 3.01 23.77 -11.57
N SER A 72 1.76 23.61 -11.99
CA SER A 72 1.09 24.46 -12.99
C SER A 72 0.45 25.72 -12.39
N GLY A 73 0.62 25.97 -11.08
CA GLY A 73 0.03 27.11 -10.38
C GLY A 73 -1.49 27.04 -10.23
N LYS A 74 -2.07 25.83 -10.30
CA LYS A 74 -3.52 25.60 -10.24
C LYS A 74 -3.93 24.94 -8.93
N SER A 75 -5.23 24.95 -8.67
CA SER A 75 -5.91 24.09 -7.70
C SER A 75 -7.34 23.83 -8.20
N HIS A 76 -7.96 22.76 -7.71
CA HIS A 76 -9.30 22.32 -8.13
C HIS A 76 -10.27 22.30 -6.94
N PRO A 77 -10.75 23.48 -6.49
CA PRO A 77 -11.60 23.60 -5.29
C PRO A 77 -13.00 23.01 -5.44
N TYR A 78 -13.44 22.70 -6.67
CA TYR A 78 -14.74 22.09 -6.94
C TYR A 78 -14.75 20.56 -6.70
N VAL A 79 -13.56 19.93 -6.59
CA VAL A 79 -13.44 18.55 -6.14
C VAL A 79 -13.68 18.52 -4.63
N ARG A 80 -14.77 17.87 -4.21
CA ARG A 80 -15.22 17.82 -2.82
C ARG A 80 -14.83 16.55 -2.07
N LEU A 81 -14.39 15.52 -2.79
CA LEU A 81 -14.12 14.21 -2.20
C LEU A 81 -13.03 13.45 -2.98
N LEU A 82 -12.00 13.02 -2.27
CA LEU A 82 -10.96 12.12 -2.72
C LEU A 82 -11.13 10.78 -1.99
N LEU A 83 -11.32 9.72 -2.77
CA LEU A 83 -11.54 8.37 -2.29
C LEU A 83 -10.39 7.47 -2.72
N PHE A 84 -9.63 6.96 -1.76
CA PHE A 84 -8.47 6.12 -2.05
C PHE A 84 -8.64 4.68 -1.58
N SER A 85 -7.90 3.76 -2.17
CA SER A 85 -7.83 2.36 -1.75
C SER A 85 -6.56 1.73 -2.29
N GLY A 86 -6.24 0.54 -1.78
CA GLY A 86 -5.14 -0.27 -2.28
C GLY A 86 -3.78 0.23 -1.83
N GLU A 87 -3.66 1.25 -0.99
CA GLU A 87 -2.41 1.77 -0.43
C GLU A 87 -2.64 2.35 0.96
N ALA A 88 -1.60 2.37 1.79
CA ALA A 88 -1.64 3.13 3.03
C ALA A 88 -1.59 4.64 2.74
N PHE A 89 -2.17 5.42 3.64
CA PHE A 89 -2.21 6.88 3.55
C PHE A 89 -1.32 7.50 4.63
N TYR A 90 -0.47 8.43 4.22
CA TYR A 90 0.54 9.05 5.08
C TYR A 90 0.31 10.56 5.23
N GLU A 91 0.77 11.12 6.34
CA GLU A 91 0.56 12.53 6.70
C GLU A 91 1.15 13.49 5.65
N ASP A 92 2.32 13.17 5.10
CA ASP A 92 3.01 13.96 4.09
C ASP A 92 2.23 14.07 2.76
N GLN A 93 1.41 13.06 2.46
CA GLN A 93 0.50 13.06 1.30
C GLN A 93 -0.74 13.93 1.56
N ALA A 94 -1.23 13.98 2.80
CA ALA A 94 -2.43 14.76 3.15
C ALA A 94 -2.26 16.25 2.86
N GLY A 95 -1.11 16.84 3.20
CA GLY A 95 -0.82 18.25 2.92
C GLY A 95 -0.79 18.55 1.42
N LEU A 96 -0.16 17.68 0.64
CA LEU A 96 -0.07 17.79 -0.82
C LEU A 96 -1.45 17.73 -1.48
N LEU A 97 -2.26 16.74 -1.12
CA LEU A 97 -3.61 16.57 -1.68
C LEU A 97 -4.51 17.76 -1.30
N LYS A 98 -4.45 18.25 -0.06
CA LYS A 98 -5.21 19.44 0.38
C LYS A 98 -4.80 20.70 -0.36
N ALA A 99 -3.52 20.86 -0.72
CA ALA A 99 -3.10 22.02 -1.51
C ALA A 99 -3.69 22.01 -2.93
N ALA A 100 -3.72 20.84 -3.59
CA ALA A 100 -4.29 20.71 -4.93
C ALA A 100 -5.83 20.72 -4.94
N PHE A 101 -6.46 20.17 -3.90
CA PHE A 101 -7.91 20.00 -3.75
C PHE A 101 -8.39 20.57 -2.39
N PRO A 102 -8.43 21.90 -2.22
CA PRO A 102 -8.57 22.55 -0.90
C PRO A 102 -9.89 22.27 -0.18
N ASN A 103 -10.95 21.92 -0.89
CA ASN A 103 -12.27 21.63 -0.31
C ASN A 103 -12.56 20.12 -0.23
N ALA A 104 -11.59 19.27 -0.58
CA ALA A 104 -11.84 17.84 -0.64
C ALA A 104 -11.69 17.17 0.73
N ASN A 105 -12.69 16.38 1.10
CA ASN A 105 -12.52 15.37 2.14
C ASN A 105 -11.71 14.20 1.56
N ILE A 106 -10.76 13.65 2.33
CA ILE A 106 -9.96 12.50 1.93
C ILE A 106 -10.43 11.30 2.76
N ARG A 107 -10.83 10.21 2.11
CA ARG A 107 -11.30 9.00 2.78
C ARG A 107 -10.84 7.75 2.06
N SER A 108 -10.57 6.68 2.83
CA SER A 108 -10.49 5.36 2.23
C SER A 108 -11.89 4.94 1.75
N VAL A 109 -12.00 4.36 0.57
CA VAL A 109 -13.28 3.89 0.01
C VAL A 109 -13.54 2.41 0.29
N VAL A 110 -12.47 1.62 0.46
CA VAL A 110 -12.56 0.20 0.75
C VAL A 110 -11.21 -0.31 1.24
N TYR A 111 -11.23 -1.23 2.18
CA TYR A 111 -10.12 -2.11 2.51
C TYR A 111 -10.41 -3.52 2.01
N GLY A 112 -9.48 -4.11 1.27
CA GLY A 112 -9.67 -5.41 0.66
C GLY A 112 -8.42 -5.95 0.00
N SER A 113 -8.51 -7.20 -0.43
CA SER A 113 -7.49 -7.86 -1.24
C SER A 113 -8.15 -8.62 -2.39
N MET A 114 -7.36 -8.99 -3.41
CA MET A 114 -7.88 -9.77 -4.53
C MET A 114 -8.34 -11.17 -4.10
N ASP A 115 -7.72 -11.72 -3.06
CA ASP A 115 -8.05 -13.02 -2.50
C ASP A 115 -9.29 -12.95 -1.60
N CYS A 116 -9.30 -12.02 -0.64
CA CYS A 116 -10.35 -11.94 0.38
C CYS A 116 -11.59 -11.16 -0.08
N GLY A 117 -11.48 -10.38 -1.16
CA GLY A 117 -12.52 -9.45 -1.59
C GLY A 117 -12.57 -8.19 -0.72
N ILE A 118 -13.76 -7.62 -0.56
CA ILE A 118 -14.00 -6.41 0.24
C ILE A 118 -14.10 -6.80 1.71
N ILE A 119 -13.05 -6.52 2.48
CA ILE A 119 -12.93 -6.90 3.89
C ILE A 119 -13.60 -5.84 4.78
N GLY A 120 -13.30 -4.56 4.52
CA GLY A 120 -13.75 -3.44 5.32
C GLY A 120 -14.28 -2.29 4.46
N LEU A 121 -15.38 -1.70 4.90
CA LEU A 121 -16.01 -0.53 4.31
C LEU A 121 -15.72 0.72 5.15
N PRO A 122 -15.91 1.93 4.59
CA PRO A 122 -15.84 3.15 5.38
C PRO A 122 -16.84 3.08 6.54
N PRO A 123 -16.45 3.46 7.76
CA PRO A 123 -17.37 3.48 8.88
C PRO A 123 -18.58 4.39 8.61
N LYS A 124 -19.71 4.08 9.26
CA LYS A 124 -20.84 5.02 9.32
C LYS A 124 -20.35 6.39 9.82
N GLN A 125 -20.99 7.45 9.33
CA GLN A 125 -20.56 8.83 9.59
C GLN A 125 -20.45 9.15 11.08
N GLU A 126 -21.34 8.61 11.93
CA GLU A 126 -21.32 8.79 13.39
C GLU A 126 -20.15 8.09 14.11
N HIS A 127 -19.52 7.11 13.48
CA HIS A 127 -18.36 6.38 14.02
C HIS A 127 -17.04 6.81 13.36
N TYR A 128 -17.09 7.63 12.32
CA TYR A 128 -15.91 8.04 11.58
C TYR A 128 -15.18 9.19 12.29
N THR A 129 -13.95 8.93 12.73
CA THR A 129 -13.12 9.88 13.49
C THR A 129 -12.13 10.66 12.63
N ASN A 130 -12.38 10.75 11.31
CA ASN A 130 -11.42 11.27 10.32
C ASN A 130 -10.10 10.49 10.23
N ASP A 131 -10.02 9.29 10.83
CA ASP A 131 -8.89 8.39 10.65
C ASP A 131 -9.07 7.60 9.34
N PRO A 132 -8.21 7.81 8.33
CA PRO A 132 -8.34 7.20 7.01
C PRO A 132 -8.05 5.68 7.01
N ARG A 133 -7.56 5.13 8.13
CA ARG A 133 -7.27 3.70 8.32
C ARG A 133 -8.43 2.94 8.98
N LEU A 134 -9.48 3.65 9.37
CA LEU A 134 -10.60 3.10 10.09
C LEU A 134 -11.59 2.45 9.12
N HIS A 135 -11.97 1.21 9.42
CA HIS A 135 -12.87 0.41 8.60
C HIS A 135 -13.88 -0.31 9.47
N GLN A 136 -15.11 -0.43 8.96
CA GLN A 136 -16.12 -1.32 9.51
C GLN A 136 -16.13 -2.62 8.71
N VAL A 137 -16.16 -3.78 9.37
CA VAL A 137 -16.21 -5.09 8.69
C VAL A 137 -17.39 -5.14 7.73
N ASN A 138 -17.18 -5.74 6.56
CA ASN A 138 -18.22 -6.00 5.56
C ASN A 138 -19.12 -7.18 5.98
N ASP A 139 -19.83 -6.99 7.09
CA ASP A 139 -20.81 -7.92 7.64
C ASP A 139 -22.08 -7.96 6.77
N PRO A 140 -22.75 -9.13 6.61
CA PRO A 140 -22.44 -10.44 7.19
C PRO A 140 -21.49 -11.31 6.34
N ASN A 141 -20.94 -10.78 5.24
CA ASN A 141 -20.24 -11.57 4.22
C ASN A 141 -18.81 -11.94 4.62
N ILE A 142 -18.22 -11.17 5.53
CA ILE A 142 -16.83 -11.30 5.97
C ILE A 142 -16.76 -11.46 7.48
N ILE A 143 -15.96 -12.42 7.92
CA ILE A 143 -15.51 -12.55 9.31
C ILE A 143 -14.06 -12.09 9.39
N VAL A 144 -13.77 -11.19 10.33
CA VAL A 144 -12.40 -10.73 10.64
C VAL A 144 -11.99 -11.24 12.01
N GLU A 145 -10.81 -11.85 12.08
CA GLU A 145 -10.10 -12.19 13.31
C GLU A 145 -8.81 -11.37 13.38
N ILE A 146 -8.43 -10.94 14.57
CA ILE A 146 -7.11 -10.32 14.82
C ILE A 146 -6.34 -11.27 15.72
N ILE A 147 -5.24 -11.83 15.21
CA ILE A 147 -4.44 -12.84 15.91
C ILE A 147 -3.17 -12.18 16.47
N THR A 148 -3.00 -12.24 17.79
CA THR A 148 -1.82 -11.70 18.49
C THR A 148 -0.55 -12.48 18.15
N GLU A 149 0.63 -11.95 18.52
CA GLU A 149 1.90 -12.65 18.32
C GLU A 149 1.95 -14.03 19.02
N ASP A 150 1.17 -14.20 20.09
CA ASP A 150 1.09 -15.46 20.86
C ASP A 150 0.13 -16.48 20.20
N GLY A 151 -0.52 -16.12 19.09
CA GLY A 151 -1.41 -17.02 18.33
C GLY A 151 -2.88 -16.99 18.75
N GLU A 152 -3.23 -16.15 19.72
CA GLU A 152 -4.59 -16.02 20.26
C GLU A 152 -5.41 -14.95 19.53
N VAL A 153 -6.70 -15.19 19.34
CA VAL A 153 -7.64 -14.21 18.77
C VAL A 153 -7.95 -13.15 19.83
N THR A 154 -7.68 -11.88 19.53
CA THR A 154 -7.99 -10.77 20.42
C THR A 154 -9.26 -10.04 20.00
N THR A 155 -10.04 -9.64 21.01
CA THR A 155 -11.12 -8.66 20.92
C THR A 155 -10.82 -7.41 21.76
N THR A 156 -9.61 -7.29 22.30
CA THR A 156 -9.20 -6.14 23.12
C THR A 156 -8.98 -4.92 22.23
N PRO A 157 -9.69 -3.79 22.44
CA PRO A 157 -9.44 -2.57 21.69
C PRO A 157 -7.98 -2.11 21.80
N GLY A 158 -7.38 -1.76 20.66
CA GLY A 158 -6.00 -1.29 20.55
C GLY A 158 -4.93 -2.38 20.55
N GLU A 159 -5.26 -3.63 20.88
CA GLU A 159 -4.31 -4.74 20.80
C GLU A 159 -4.07 -5.13 19.34
N ALA A 160 -2.82 -5.03 18.91
CA ALA A 160 -2.44 -5.23 17.52
C ALA A 160 -2.11 -6.70 17.22
N GLY A 161 -2.58 -7.20 16.08
CA GLY A 161 -2.31 -8.55 15.61
C GLY A 161 -2.41 -8.68 14.09
N SER A 162 -2.13 -9.86 13.56
CA SER A 162 -2.31 -10.19 12.15
C SER A 162 -3.80 -10.26 11.82
N LEU A 163 -4.22 -9.57 10.76
CA LEU A 163 -5.60 -9.55 10.29
C LEU A 163 -5.86 -10.80 9.44
N VAL A 164 -6.80 -11.63 9.92
CA VAL A 164 -7.18 -12.91 9.33
C VAL A 164 -8.63 -12.84 8.88
N VAL A 165 -8.92 -13.34 7.67
CA VAL A 165 -10.20 -13.16 7.00
C VAL A 165 -10.83 -14.50 6.65
N THR A 166 -12.12 -14.62 6.89
CA THR A 166 -12.97 -15.63 6.27
C THR A 166 -14.01 -14.94 5.41
N ASN A 167 -14.10 -15.33 4.14
CA ASN A 167 -15.13 -14.85 3.21
C ASN A 167 -16.20 -15.93 3.04
N LEU A 168 -17.45 -15.60 3.38
CA LEU A 168 -18.56 -16.55 3.41
C LEU A 168 -19.26 -16.70 2.04
N GLU A 169 -18.97 -15.82 1.09
CA GLU A 169 -19.62 -15.77 -0.23
C GLU A 169 -18.84 -16.54 -1.30
N ARG A 170 -17.54 -16.78 -1.10
CA ARG A 170 -16.68 -17.45 -2.10
C ARG A 170 -16.87 -18.97 -2.09
N GLN A 171 -17.46 -19.50 -3.16
CA GLN A 171 -17.72 -20.94 -3.31
C GLN A 171 -16.60 -21.71 -4.03
N LEU A 172 -16.03 -21.15 -5.11
CA LEU A 172 -15.06 -21.88 -5.96
C LEU A 172 -13.61 -21.78 -5.46
N MET A 173 -13.30 -20.73 -4.69
CA MET A 173 -12.03 -20.54 -4.00
C MET A 173 -12.32 -20.05 -2.58
N PRO A 174 -12.70 -20.95 -1.66
CA PRO A 174 -13.09 -20.58 -0.32
C PRO A 174 -11.91 -19.95 0.42
N ILE A 175 -12.17 -18.84 1.10
CA ILE A 175 -11.19 -18.12 1.91
C ILE A 175 -11.59 -18.32 3.36
N VAL A 176 -10.84 -19.15 4.07
CA VAL A 176 -11.13 -19.53 5.46
C VAL A 176 -9.89 -19.30 6.30
N ARG A 177 -10.01 -18.43 7.31
CA ARG A 177 -8.91 -17.98 8.18
C ARG A 177 -7.63 -17.62 7.39
N TYR A 178 -7.81 -16.90 6.29
CA TYR A 178 -6.72 -16.51 5.40
C TYR A 178 -6.00 -15.27 5.95
N PRO A 179 -4.65 -15.28 6.07
CA PRO A 179 -3.91 -14.11 6.50
C PRO A 179 -3.90 -13.05 5.40
N SER A 180 -4.47 -11.87 5.68
CA SER A 180 -4.51 -10.76 4.71
C SER A 180 -3.12 -10.22 4.33
N GLY A 181 -2.11 -10.51 5.15
CA GLY A 181 -0.78 -9.90 5.06
C GLY A 181 -0.73 -8.49 5.64
N ASP A 182 -1.77 -8.05 6.37
CA ASP A 182 -1.81 -6.79 7.11
C ASP A 182 -1.97 -7.04 8.61
N ARG A 183 -1.56 -6.08 9.42
CA ARG A 183 -1.86 -6.02 10.86
C ARG A 183 -2.97 -5.03 11.11
N ALA A 184 -3.74 -5.30 12.15
CA ALA A 184 -4.84 -4.46 12.57
C ALA A 184 -4.99 -4.47 14.09
N ALA A 185 -5.80 -3.54 14.58
CA ALA A 185 -6.31 -3.56 15.93
C ALA A 185 -7.80 -3.22 15.92
N TRP A 186 -8.57 -3.82 16.81
CA TRP A 186 -9.94 -3.39 17.04
C TRP A 186 -9.95 -1.97 17.61
N VAL A 187 -10.84 -1.13 17.10
CA VAL A 187 -11.16 0.16 17.72
C VAL A 187 -12.40 -0.01 18.59
N ASP A 188 -13.43 -0.66 18.05
CA ASP A 188 -14.61 -1.09 18.78
C ASP A 188 -15.11 -2.42 18.18
N PRO A 189 -14.84 -3.56 18.84
CA PRO A 189 -15.28 -4.86 18.37
C PRO A 189 -16.80 -5.00 18.31
N ALA A 190 -17.56 -4.31 19.18
CA ALA A 190 -19.02 -4.40 19.19
C ALA A 190 -19.65 -3.73 17.96
N LEU A 191 -18.94 -2.77 17.37
CA LEU A 191 -19.31 -2.12 16.11
C LEU A 191 -18.65 -2.75 14.89
N SER A 192 -17.88 -3.83 15.08
CA SER A 192 -16.99 -4.42 14.07
C SER A 192 -16.07 -3.37 13.43
N LEU A 193 -15.57 -2.45 14.25
CA LEU A 193 -14.76 -1.32 13.82
C LEU A 193 -13.29 -1.60 14.11
N PHE A 194 -12.45 -1.63 13.08
CA PHE A 194 -11.04 -1.93 13.18
C PHE A 194 -10.20 -0.89 12.44
N ARG A 195 -8.93 -0.78 12.86
CA ARG A 195 -7.93 0.06 12.23
C ARG A 195 -6.89 -0.82 11.57
N VAL A 196 -6.64 -0.59 10.29
CA VAL A 196 -5.48 -1.20 9.59
C VAL A 196 -4.22 -0.44 10.02
N LEU A 197 -3.18 -1.18 10.42
CA LEU A 197 -1.95 -0.62 10.96
C LEU A 197 -0.84 -0.63 9.90
N ASP A 198 -0.02 -1.67 9.91
CA ASP A 198 1.11 -1.92 9.03
C ASP A 198 0.95 -3.28 8.32
N ARG A 199 1.94 -3.66 7.51
CA ARG A 199 1.97 -4.97 6.86
C ARG A 199 2.41 -6.05 7.85
N ASP A 200 1.84 -7.25 7.72
CA ASP A 200 2.41 -8.43 8.36
C ASP A 200 3.74 -8.77 7.68
N ARG A 201 4.71 -9.29 8.45
CA ARG A 201 6.16 -9.24 8.22
C ARG A 201 6.68 -9.97 6.97
N THR A 202 5.80 -10.47 6.10
CA THR A 202 6.12 -11.31 4.94
C THR A 202 6.05 -10.57 3.60
N ALA A 203 5.18 -9.56 3.44
CA ALA A 203 4.98 -8.88 2.17
C ALA A 203 5.42 -7.40 2.21
N ILE A 204 6.36 -7.01 1.35
CA ILE A 204 6.84 -5.63 1.22
C ILE A 204 5.99 -4.90 0.19
N ARG A 205 5.44 -3.74 0.58
CA ARG A 205 4.63 -2.91 -0.33
C ARG A 205 5.13 -1.48 -0.44
N LEU A 206 5.36 -1.01 -1.67
CA LEU A 206 5.89 0.31 -2.03
C LEU A 206 4.94 0.97 -3.02
N GLY A 207 4.06 1.87 -2.57
CA GLY A 207 2.89 2.29 -3.34
C GLY A 207 2.07 1.07 -3.81
N PRO A 208 1.84 0.88 -5.13
CA PRO A 208 1.13 -0.28 -5.65
C PRO A 208 2.05 -1.50 -5.86
N VAL A 209 3.37 -1.35 -5.67
CA VAL A 209 4.35 -2.41 -5.94
C VAL A 209 4.44 -3.39 -4.77
N SER A 210 4.23 -4.68 -5.06
CA SER A 210 4.47 -5.76 -4.11
C SER A 210 5.81 -6.46 -4.39
N VAL A 211 6.61 -6.63 -3.36
CA VAL A 211 7.88 -7.38 -3.38
C VAL A 211 7.83 -8.43 -2.26
N ASP A 212 8.12 -9.68 -2.59
CA ASP A 212 8.25 -10.74 -1.60
C ASP A 212 9.69 -10.76 -1.05
N PHE A 213 9.85 -10.97 0.26
CA PHE A 213 11.16 -11.15 0.86
C PHE A 213 11.88 -12.40 0.31
N VAL A 214 11.15 -13.44 -0.10
CA VAL A 214 11.68 -14.62 -0.77
C VAL A 214 12.31 -14.25 -2.12
N ASP A 215 11.71 -13.32 -2.87
CA ASP A 215 12.32 -12.82 -4.10
C ASP A 215 13.62 -12.09 -3.82
N LEU A 216 13.66 -11.24 -2.79
CA LEU A 216 14.89 -10.54 -2.40
C LEU A 216 16.00 -11.52 -2.02
N ARG A 217 15.68 -12.60 -1.31
CA ARG A 217 16.62 -13.69 -1.03
C ARG A 217 17.13 -14.34 -2.31
N ARG A 218 16.24 -14.67 -3.23
CA ARG A 218 16.58 -15.27 -4.51
C ARG A 218 17.49 -14.35 -5.33
N ILE A 219 17.13 -13.07 -5.46
CA ILE A 219 17.92 -12.05 -6.17
C ILE A 219 19.33 -11.96 -5.60
N VAL A 220 19.47 -11.85 -4.28
CA VAL A 220 20.78 -11.84 -3.62
C VAL A 220 21.55 -13.12 -3.90
N SER A 221 20.91 -14.29 -3.80
CA SER A 221 21.58 -15.56 -4.09
C SER A 221 22.06 -15.68 -5.54
N THR A 222 21.28 -15.17 -6.51
CA THR A 222 21.64 -15.15 -7.93
C THR A 222 22.86 -14.27 -8.18
N VAL A 223 22.89 -13.07 -7.59
CA VAL A 223 23.95 -12.08 -7.81
C VAL A 223 25.23 -12.45 -7.05
N LEU A 224 25.11 -12.82 -5.77
CA LEU A 224 26.27 -13.13 -4.94
C LEU A 224 26.81 -14.55 -5.16
N ARG A 225 26.03 -15.46 -5.77
CA ARG A 225 26.43 -16.84 -6.15
C ARG A 225 26.96 -17.61 -4.93
N ASP A 226 28.18 -18.14 -5.02
CA ASP A 226 28.83 -18.94 -3.98
C ASP A 226 29.46 -18.10 -2.85
N ARG A 227 29.33 -16.76 -2.89
CA ARG A 227 29.88 -15.90 -1.83
C ARG A 227 29.15 -16.16 -0.50
N PRO A 228 29.86 -16.12 0.64
CA PRO A 228 29.26 -16.32 1.95
C PRO A 228 28.41 -15.10 2.33
N VAL A 229 27.11 -15.18 2.07
CA VAL A 229 26.13 -14.18 2.50
C VAL A 229 25.54 -14.59 3.84
N GLY A 230 25.53 -13.67 4.79
CA GLY A 230 24.82 -13.82 6.06
C GLY A 230 23.30 -13.65 5.87
N ARG A 231 22.66 -12.96 6.82
CA ARG A 231 21.23 -12.67 6.77
C ARG A 231 20.91 -11.41 5.95
N LEU A 232 19.66 -11.34 5.52
CA LEU A 232 19.09 -10.20 4.83
C LEU A 232 18.09 -9.50 5.73
N GLN A 233 17.90 -8.21 5.49
CA GLN A 233 16.85 -7.43 6.12
C GLN A 233 16.36 -6.35 5.14
N ALA A 234 15.05 -6.30 4.93
CA ALA A 234 14.39 -5.24 4.19
C ALA A 234 13.88 -4.18 5.17
N ILE A 235 14.24 -2.93 4.92
CA ILE A 235 13.77 -1.78 5.69
C ILE A 235 13.01 -0.84 4.76
N ILE A 236 11.77 -0.54 5.10
CA ILE A 236 10.90 0.33 4.33
C ILE A 236 10.80 1.67 5.07
N THR A 237 11.02 2.75 4.34
CA THR A 237 10.99 4.14 4.85
C THR A 237 10.35 5.08 3.85
N ARG A 238 10.07 6.33 4.25
CA ARG A 238 9.72 7.43 3.34
C ARG A 238 10.96 8.30 3.13
N LYS A 239 11.29 8.63 1.88
CA LYS A 239 12.31 9.62 1.52
C LYS A 239 11.82 10.44 0.35
N ASP A 240 11.95 11.76 0.43
CA ASP A 240 11.54 12.68 -0.65
C ASP A 240 10.07 12.46 -1.07
N ARG A 241 9.18 12.21 -0.08
CA ARG A 241 7.75 11.88 -0.24
C ARG A 241 7.46 10.62 -1.07
N LYS A 242 8.44 9.73 -1.22
CA LYS A 242 8.30 8.44 -1.92
C LYS A 242 8.70 7.30 -1.01
N ASP A 243 8.17 6.12 -1.28
CA ASP A 243 8.58 4.92 -0.56
C ASP A 243 10.02 4.53 -0.94
N LEU A 244 10.80 4.08 0.03
CA LEU A 244 12.17 3.63 -0.15
C LEU A 244 12.36 2.25 0.48
N LEU A 245 12.76 1.29 -0.36
CA LEU A 245 13.25 -0.01 0.09
C LEU A 245 14.76 0.04 0.27
N THR A 246 15.22 -0.21 1.49
CA THR A 246 16.62 -0.47 1.81
C THR A 246 16.81 -1.96 2.06
N LEU A 247 17.62 -2.63 1.25
CA LEU A 247 18.05 -4.00 1.45
C LEU A 247 19.41 -4.02 2.14
N ASN A 248 19.42 -4.38 3.42
CA ASN A 248 20.63 -4.69 4.16
C ASN A 248 21.04 -6.14 3.85
N VAL A 249 22.24 -6.30 3.32
CA VAL A 249 22.85 -7.59 2.99
C VAL A 249 24.03 -7.78 3.94
N ALA A 250 23.98 -8.81 4.80
CA ALA A 250 25.11 -9.14 5.67
C ALA A 250 26.25 -9.77 4.86
N PHE A 251 27.05 -8.92 4.22
CA PHE A 251 28.16 -9.28 3.34
C PHE A 251 29.16 -8.12 3.34
N THR A 252 30.45 -8.44 3.23
CA THR A 252 31.52 -7.45 3.16
C THR A 252 32.23 -7.60 1.81
N PRO A 253 32.03 -6.67 0.86
CA PRO A 253 32.79 -6.64 -0.38
C PRO A 253 34.29 -6.51 -0.11
N ALA A 254 35.11 -7.14 -0.95
CA ALA A 254 36.57 -7.09 -0.82
C ALA A 254 37.15 -5.75 -1.30
N THR A 255 36.49 -5.11 -2.27
CA THR A 255 36.90 -3.81 -2.83
C THR A 255 35.70 -2.91 -3.11
N ASP A 256 35.96 -1.62 -3.31
CA ASP A 256 34.94 -0.63 -3.69
C ASP A 256 34.39 -0.90 -5.11
N GLU A 257 35.22 -1.45 -6.01
CA GLU A 257 34.78 -1.90 -7.33
C GLU A 257 33.79 -3.06 -7.24
N GLU A 258 34.08 -4.09 -6.42
CA GLU A 258 33.15 -5.20 -6.19
C GLU A 258 31.84 -4.69 -5.58
N SER A 259 31.94 -3.81 -4.58
CA SER A 259 30.76 -3.18 -3.97
C SER A 259 29.91 -2.50 -5.03
N SER A 260 30.50 -1.64 -5.86
CA SER A 260 29.78 -0.89 -6.89
C SER A 260 29.13 -1.81 -7.94
N GLN A 261 29.84 -2.87 -8.35
CA GLN A 261 29.33 -3.88 -9.27
C GLN A 261 28.12 -4.61 -8.68
N LEU A 262 28.21 -5.11 -7.45
CA LEU A 262 27.10 -5.82 -6.80
C LEU A 262 25.88 -4.92 -6.58
N HIS A 263 26.08 -3.63 -6.29
CA HIS A 263 24.98 -2.67 -6.22
C HIS A 263 24.21 -2.55 -7.54
N ALA A 264 24.92 -2.52 -8.67
CA ALA A 264 24.31 -2.45 -9.99
C ALA A 264 23.59 -3.76 -10.35
N GLU A 265 24.24 -4.91 -10.13
CA GLU A 265 23.67 -6.23 -10.44
C GLU A 265 22.40 -6.52 -9.61
N LEU A 266 22.40 -6.22 -8.31
CA LEU A 266 21.23 -6.41 -7.44
C LEU A 266 20.04 -5.52 -7.86
N ARG A 267 20.30 -4.29 -8.29
CA ARG A 267 19.25 -3.38 -8.79
C ARG A 267 18.69 -3.88 -10.11
N GLU A 268 19.56 -4.34 -11.01
CA GLU A 268 19.15 -4.85 -12.31
C GLU A 268 18.30 -6.11 -12.16
N GLU A 269 18.77 -7.07 -11.36
CA GLU A 269 18.08 -8.33 -11.13
C GLU A 269 16.71 -8.12 -10.44
N LEU A 270 16.59 -7.17 -9.50
CA LEU A 270 15.29 -6.79 -8.95
C LEU A 270 14.35 -6.25 -10.03
N GLY A 271 14.87 -5.42 -10.95
CA GLY A 271 14.09 -4.90 -12.07
C GLY A 271 13.62 -6.00 -13.04
N VAL A 272 14.42 -7.06 -13.24
CA VAL A 272 14.05 -8.23 -14.04
C VAL A 272 12.98 -9.08 -13.35
N VAL A 273 13.18 -9.41 -12.07
CA VAL A 273 12.24 -10.24 -11.28
C VAL A 273 10.93 -9.51 -10.98
N ARG A 274 11.00 -8.18 -10.84
CA ARG A 274 9.86 -7.31 -10.57
C ARG A 274 9.84 -6.11 -11.54
N PRO A 275 9.38 -6.31 -12.80
CA PRO A 275 9.31 -5.24 -13.80
C PRO A 275 8.52 -4.02 -13.34
N MET A 276 7.43 -4.23 -12.60
CA MET A 276 6.63 -3.13 -12.03
C MET A 276 7.44 -2.25 -11.06
N PHE A 277 8.40 -2.82 -10.31
CA PHE A 277 9.31 -2.03 -9.47
C PHE A 277 10.18 -1.10 -10.33
N ARG A 278 10.79 -1.63 -11.41
CA ARG A 278 11.59 -0.83 -12.35
C ARG A 278 10.77 0.29 -12.97
N GLU A 279 9.60 -0.04 -13.49
CA GLU A 279 8.69 0.93 -14.09
C GLU A 279 8.32 2.05 -13.11
N HIS A 280 8.05 1.72 -11.85
CA HIS A 280 7.72 2.72 -10.83
C HIS A 280 8.92 3.58 -10.43
N VAL A 281 10.14 3.04 -10.46
CA VAL A 281 11.36 3.85 -10.29
C VAL A 281 11.57 4.79 -11.48
N GLU A 282 11.42 4.30 -12.71
CA GLU A 282 11.58 5.09 -13.94
C GLU A 282 10.54 6.22 -14.06
N LYS A 283 9.32 5.97 -13.58
CA LYS A 283 8.23 6.96 -13.48
C LYS A 283 8.33 7.88 -12.27
N ASP A 284 9.39 7.77 -11.47
CA ASP A 284 9.60 8.52 -10.23
C ASP A 284 8.47 8.38 -9.20
N LEU A 285 7.81 7.22 -9.18
CA LEU A 285 6.72 6.88 -8.25
C LEU A 285 7.24 6.39 -6.90
N ILE A 286 8.38 5.70 -6.90
CA ILE A 286 9.08 5.18 -5.71
C ILE A 286 10.57 5.46 -5.82
N ASN A 287 11.29 5.42 -4.70
CA ASN A 287 12.75 5.56 -4.74
C ASN A 287 13.43 4.29 -5.29
N PRO A 288 14.57 4.42 -6.00
CA PRO A 288 15.40 3.28 -6.36
C PRO A 288 15.81 2.45 -5.14
N LEU A 289 16.01 1.14 -5.35
CA LEU A 289 16.52 0.25 -4.32
C LEU A 289 17.83 0.78 -3.73
N ARG A 290 17.84 0.98 -2.40
CA ARG A 290 19.06 1.23 -1.65
C ARG A 290 19.59 -0.09 -1.13
N ILE A 291 20.86 -0.37 -1.39
CA ILE A 291 21.52 -1.55 -0.85
C ILE A 291 22.52 -1.05 0.20
N LYS A 292 22.64 -1.80 1.29
CA LYS A 292 23.70 -1.59 2.27
C LYS A 292 24.35 -2.94 2.56
N PHE A 293 25.66 -3.00 2.34
CA PHE A 293 26.49 -4.09 2.82
C PHE A 293 26.81 -3.81 4.29
N VAL A 294 26.39 -4.72 5.16
CA VAL A 294 26.48 -4.57 6.62
C VAL A 294 27.05 -5.83 7.24
N THR A 295 27.38 -5.78 8.52
CA THR A 295 27.69 -6.95 9.32
C THR A 295 26.42 -7.55 9.95
N MET A 296 26.49 -8.80 10.41
CA MET A 296 25.38 -9.46 11.12
C MET A 296 24.92 -8.70 12.38
N GLN A 297 25.81 -7.93 13.01
CA GLN A 297 25.54 -7.19 14.26
C GLN A 297 24.72 -5.92 14.03
N GLU A 298 24.74 -5.39 12.81
CA GLU A 298 23.98 -4.19 12.43
C GLU A 298 22.54 -4.49 12.05
N LEU A 299 22.18 -5.78 11.90
CA LEU A 299 20.82 -6.19 11.61
C LEU A 299 19.94 -6.10 12.86
N ALA A 300 18.79 -5.46 12.74
CA ALA A 300 17.85 -5.39 13.85
C ALA A 300 17.33 -6.77 14.24
N VAL A 301 17.26 -7.03 15.54
CA VAL A 301 16.72 -8.26 16.13
C VAL A 301 15.46 -7.96 16.92
N ASN A 302 14.54 -8.90 16.95
CA ASN A 302 13.37 -8.83 17.81
C ASN A 302 13.84 -8.95 19.28
N PRO A 303 13.52 -7.99 20.15
CA PRO A 303 14.05 -7.96 21.52
C PRO A 303 13.57 -9.14 22.39
N ARG A 304 12.44 -9.77 22.04
CA ARG A 304 11.86 -10.89 22.78
C ARG A 304 12.43 -12.24 22.35
N SER A 305 12.65 -12.44 21.06
CA SER A 305 13.10 -13.72 20.51
C SER A 305 14.58 -13.77 20.13
N GLY A 306 15.25 -12.63 20.07
CA GLY A 306 16.64 -12.51 19.60
C GLY A 306 16.82 -12.81 18.11
N LYS A 307 15.74 -13.12 17.37
CA LYS A 307 15.80 -13.42 15.93
C LYS A 307 15.89 -12.15 15.11
N ILE A 308 16.62 -12.19 14.00
CA ILE A 308 16.67 -11.07 13.04
C ILE A 308 15.27 -10.82 12.49
N VAL A 309 14.88 -9.55 12.45
CA VAL A 309 13.65 -9.10 11.82
C VAL A 309 13.88 -8.99 10.32
N GLU A 310 13.28 -9.86 9.54
CA GLU A 310 13.50 -9.95 8.09
C GLU A 310 12.96 -8.72 7.34
N VAL A 311 11.78 -8.25 7.73
CA VAL A 311 11.14 -7.06 7.14
C VAL A 311 10.77 -6.09 8.26
N GLN A 312 11.21 -4.84 8.12
CA GLN A 312 10.86 -3.73 9.00
C GLN A 312 10.19 -2.63 8.18
N ASP A 313 8.92 -2.36 8.47
CA ASP A 313 8.25 -1.17 7.96
C ASP A 313 8.37 -0.05 9.00
N LEU A 314 9.19 0.96 8.70
CA LEU A 314 9.42 2.10 9.58
C LEU A 314 8.63 3.33 9.13
N ARG A 315 7.68 3.17 8.20
CA ARG A 315 6.79 4.25 7.79
C ARG A 315 5.73 4.48 8.87
N SER A 316 5.57 5.72 9.32
CA SER A 316 4.49 6.07 10.25
C SER A 316 3.20 6.35 9.49
N THR A 317 2.14 5.59 9.76
CA THR A 317 0.78 5.84 9.24
C THR A 317 -0.09 6.68 10.17
N THR A 318 0.47 7.23 11.25
CA THR A 318 -0.26 8.17 12.12
C THR A 318 -0.39 9.49 11.37
N VAL A 319 -1.63 9.88 11.08
CA VAL A 319 -2.03 11.12 10.38
C VAL A 319 -2.80 12.01 11.34
#